data_AF-A0A7V2HAI7-F1
#
_entry.id   AF-A0A7V2HAI7-F1
#
_cell.length_a   1.000
_cell.length_b   1.000
_cell.length_c   1.000
_cell.angle_alpha   90.00
_cell.angle_beta   90.00
_cell.angle_gamma   90.00
#
_symmetry.space_group_name_H-M   'P 1'
#
loop_
_entity.id
_entity.type
_entity.pdbx_description
1 polymer ?
#
loop_
_entity_poly.entity_id
_entity_poly.type
_entity_poly.pdbx_seq_one_letter_code
_entity_poly.pdbx_strand_id
1 'polypeptide(L)'
;MKQIALVALLALFGTILPSPSPVKAAEFNIHFVITDTEFIDKGSMSVSKIQEFLNYHGGVLRNYSELQADGSRKSAAQIIYDASTNNRYNTDDYPPVAISPKVILTTLQKEEGLITPFPDYFTQERINNRILVAMGYGYPENQTWSGFLQSGYAGFSTQVHYGARSLWRNYYRAKTQGYTWTGWPANGQTRFIDCYSSDYNSLTGERFCELGQKIGITPVNPSTAALYTYTPHPGGNFRFWKIWRDFNFDYMLRFPNGTIVRAKGTNDIYLIQNGLKRKFASTAAFRSRFSNATPVTVNADQLFFYENGKEIKFANYSLLVAPKNRGGNGRIYLLVNDTLRHITSPEVFRNAGFQLSEVVRVNPSDLADYDIGVAVTAESLYPSGRLLQYKGKRGDPKNGMVYFVQDGIRHGIPSKGVLRSQFGKRKSIVASPAELDRFTEGPVLGFKDGTLVSLKRGSPVYFISNGNKLPIGSWDAMKAYGFDKLPIVYTNQRSLDVHPTGAKLTGEPMPVTVTP
;
A
#
# COMPACT_ATOMS: atom_id res chain seq x y z
N MET A 1 -5.78 73.29 33.08
CA MET A 1 -6.59 72.20 32.52
C MET A 1 -5.64 71.27 31.76
N LYS A 2 -5.38 70.08 32.31
CA LYS A 2 -4.36 69.13 31.83
C LYS A 2 -4.95 68.26 30.72
N GLN A 3 -4.27 68.18 29.58
CA GLN A 3 -4.58 67.24 28.50
C GLN A 3 -4.30 65.80 28.95
N ILE A 4 -5.31 64.94 28.87
CA ILE A 4 -5.19 63.50 29.12
C ILE A 4 -4.97 62.82 27.77
N ALA A 5 -3.79 62.23 27.61
CA ALA A 5 -3.45 61.38 26.47
C ALA A 5 -4.13 60.01 26.63
N LEU A 6 -4.89 59.59 25.61
CA LEU A 6 -5.51 58.28 25.53
C LEU A 6 -4.47 57.27 25.00
N VAL A 7 -3.92 56.44 25.88
CA VAL A 7 -3.03 55.32 25.50
C VAL A 7 -3.91 54.15 25.07
N ALA A 8 -3.90 53.82 23.78
CA ALA A 8 -4.54 52.63 23.24
C ALA A 8 -3.67 51.39 23.54
N LEU A 9 -4.14 50.54 24.46
CA LEU A 9 -3.52 49.26 24.79
C LEU A 9 -3.88 48.22 23.72
N LEU A 10 -2.97 47.97 22.77
CA LEU A 10 -3.07 46.88 21.81
C LEU A 10 -2.80 45.55 22.52
N ALA A 11 -3.86 44.81 22.86
CA ALA A 11 -3.78 43.44 23.34
C ALA A 11 -3.41 42.50 22.18
N LEU A 12 -2.14 42.12 22.10
CA LEU A 12 -1.63 41.12 21.17
C LEU A 12 -2.10 39.72 21.66
N PHE A 13 -3.22 39.22 21.14
CA PHE A 13 -3.62 37.83 21.32
C PHE A 13 -2.68 36.92 20.52
N GLY A 14 -1.56 36.54 21.14
CA GLY A 14 -0.69 35.48 20.62
C GLY A 14 -1.44 34.15 20.70
N THR A 15 -1.92 33.64 19.57
CA THR A 15 -2.39 32.25 19.47
C THR A 15 -1.19 31.33 19.66
N ILE A 16 -1.02 30.80 20.86
CA ILE A 16 -0.10 29.70 21.14
C ILE A 16 -0.65 28.49 20.38
N LEU A 17 -0.13 28.25 19.18
CA LEU A 17 -0.39 27.00 18.47
C LEU A 17 0.27 25.87 19.28
N PRO A 18 -0.49 24.86 19.75
CA PRO A 18 0.11 23.75 20.45
C PRO A 18 1.13 23.09 19.52
N SER A 19 2.38 23.05 19.98
CA SER A 19 3.41 22.28 19.29
C SER A 19 2.96 20.82 19.27
N PRO A 20 3.03 20.10 18.12
CA PRO A 20 2.71 18.69 18.10
C PRO A 20 3.63 17.98 19.09
N SER A 21 3.05 17.42 20.16
CA SER A 21 3.80 16.58 21.07
C SER A 21 4.28 15.37 20.26
N PRO A 22 5.56 14.96 20.39
CA PRO A 22 6.00 13.72 19.78
C PRO A 22 5.14 12.60 20.36
N VAL A 23 4.41 11.89 19.49
CA VAL A 23 3.69 10.68 19.87
C VAL A 23 4.76 9.70 20.37
N LYS A 24 4.89 9.54 21.69
CA LYS A 24 5.74 8.49 22.25
C LYS A 24 5.24 7.16 21.70
N ALA A 25 6.16 6.34 21.19
CA ALA A 25 5.84 4.97 20.84
C ALA A 25 5.18 4.30 22.06
N ALA A 26 4.02 3.65 21.87
CA ALA A 26 3.34 2.96 22.96
C ALA A 26 4.34 2.07 23.72
N GLU A 27 4.31 2.12 25.05
CA GLU A 27 5.20 1.33 25.92
C GLU A 27 4.67 -0.11 26.02
N PHE A 28 5.57 -1.08 26.24
CA PHE A 28 5.15 -2.46 26.43
C PHE A 28 4.46 -2.62 27.79
N ASN A 29 3.32 -3.30 27.81
CA ASN A 29 2.57 -3.60 29.02
C ASN A 29 2.53 -5.12 29.26
N ILE A 30 3.14 -5.58 30.34
CA ILE A 30 3.15 -7.02 30.70
C ILE A 30 1.74 -7.58 30.97
N HIS A 31 0.74 -6.73 31.21
CA HIS A 31 -0.65 -7.10 31.47
C HIS A 31 -1.53 -7.09 30.20
N PHE A 32 -1.03 -6.51 29.11
CA PHE A 32 -1.75 -6.36 27.85
C PHE A 32 -0.79 -6.45 26.66
N VAL A 33 -0.79 -7.59 25.97
CA VAL A 33 0.16 -7.86 24.87
C VAL A 33 -0.45 -7.50 23.50
N ILE A 34 -1.71 -7.86 23.27
CA ILE A 34 -2.44 -7.67 22.00
C ILE A 34 -3.95 -7.63 22.27
N THR A 35 -4.73 -6.97 21.41
CA THR A 35 -6.20 -7.00 21.53
C THR A 35 -6.79 -8.37 21.17
N ASP A 36 -8.01 -8.63 21.65
CA ASP A 36 -8.80 -9.78 21.21
C ASP A 36 -9.08 -9.75 19.72
N THR A 37 -9.47 -8.59 19.19
CA THR A 37 -9.79 -8.39 17.76
C THR A 37 -8.63 -8.74 16.85
N GLU A 38 -7.43 -8.22 17.12
CA GLU A 38 -6.23 -8.53 16.31
C GLU A 38 -5.83 -10.00 16.42
N PHE A 39 -6.04 -10.63 17.57
CA PHE A 39 -5.65 -12.01 17.82
C PHE A 39 -6.50 -13.02 17.04
N ILE A 40 -7.81 -12.78 16.97
CA ILE A 40 -8.78 -13.71 16.34
C ILE A 40 -9.16 -13.34 14.91
N ASP A 41 -8.58 -12.28 14.34
CA ASP A 41 -8.87 -11.85 12.97
C ASP A 41 -8.26 -12.81 11.93
N LYS A 42 -8.92 -13.95 11.76
CA LYS A 42 -8.56 -14.96 10.77
C LYS A 42 -8.65 -14.46 9.31
N GLY A 43 -9.37 -13.36 9.09
CA GLY A 43 -9.50 -12.69 7.79
C GLY A 43 -8.39 -11.67 7.51
N SER A 44 -7.49 -11.41 8.47
CA SER A 44 -6.49 -10.35 8.38
C SER A 44 -5.51 -10.49 7.21
N MET A 45 -5.33 -11.69 6.64
CA MET A 45 -4.51 -11.93 5.45
C MET A 45 -5.04 -13.11 4.61
N SER A 46 -5.12 -12.92 3.29
CA SER A 46 -5.29 -14.01 2.32
C SER A 46 -3.98 -14.78 2.11
N VAL A 47 -4.05 -15.95 1.46
CA VAL A 47 -2.85 -16.73 1.04
C VAL A 47 -1.87 -15.86 0.24
N SER A 48 -2.38 -15.06 -0.71
CA SER A 48 -1.53 -14.17 -1.51
C SER A 48 -0.85 -13.11 -0.66
N LYS A 49 -1.56 -12.51 0.30
CA LYS A 49 -0.98 -11.52 1.22
C LYS A 49 0.05 -12.11 2.16
N ILE A 50 -0.15 -13.34 2.63
CA ILE A 50 0.88 -14.05 3.42
C ILE A 50 2.11 -14.32 2.56
N GLN A 51 1.95 -14.79 1.32
CA GLN A 51 3.09 -15.03 0.44
C GLN A 51 3.85 -13.74 0.11
N GLU A 52 3.14 -12.64 -0.18
CA GLU A 52 3.74 -11.32 -0.38
C GLU A 52 4.52 -10.87 0.87
N PHE A 53 4.02 -11.16 2.08
CA PHE A 53 4.66 -10.81 3.35
C PHE A 53 5.95 -11.59 3.55
N LEU A 54 5.93 -12.90 3.30
CA LEU A 54 7.12 -13.76 3.36
C LEU A 54 8.17 -13.32 2.33
N ASN A 55 7.75 -12.98 1.11
CA ASN A 55 8.64 -12.46 0.07
C ASN A 55 9.28 -11.13 0.50
N TYR A 56 8.50 -10.24 1.12
CA TYR A 56 8.95 -8.95 1.60
C TYR A 56 10.02 -9.09 2.71
N HIS A 57 9.74 -9.89 3.74
CA HIS A 57 10.69 -10.07 4.84
C HIS A 57 11.88 -10.94 4.47
N GLY A 58 11.79 -11.76 3.42
CA GLY A 58 12.96 -12.35 2.78
C GLY A 58 13.57 -13.54 3.52
N GLY A 59 12.95 -14.05 4.58
CA GLY A 59 13.40 -15.24 5.29
C GLY A 59 13.17 -16.54 4.52
N VAL A 60 13.50 -17.67 5.16
CA VAL A 60 13.49 -18.98 4.50
C VAL A 60 12.10 -19.38 3.98
N LEU A 61 11.04 -18.96 4.67
CA LEU A 61 9.68 -19.38 4.33
C LEU A 61 9.16 -18.81 3.00
N ARG A 62 9.79 -17.77 2.44
CA ARG A 62 9.37 -17.17 1.15
C ARG A 62 9.37 -18.18 0.00
N ASN A 63 10.33 -19.11 0.01
CA ASN A 63 10.50 -20.14 -1.01
C ASN A 63 10.12 -21.54 -0.50
N TYR A 64 9.61 -21.64 0.73
CA TYR A 64 9.34 -22.92 1.36
C TYR A 64 8.03 -23.52 0.83
N SER A 65 8.09 -24.81 0.54
CA SER A 65 6.92 -25.64 0.30
C SER A 65 7.22 -27.08 0.72
N GLU A 66 6.18 -27.80 1.11
CA GLU A 66 6.28 -29.21 1.50
C GLU A 66 5.18 -30.05 0.84
N LEU A 67 5.50 -31.33 0.64
CA LEU A 67 4.57 -32.32 0.10
C LEU A 67 3.57 -32.74 1.19
N GLN A 68 2.31 -32.81 0.82
CA GLN A 68 1.22 -33.24 1.69
C GLN A 68 0.93 -34.73 1.49
N ALA A 69 0.18 -35.33 2.42
CA ALA A 69 -0.19 -36.75 2.37
C ALA A 69 -0.99 -37.14 1.11
N ASP A 70 -1.70 -36.18 0.50
CA ASP A 70 -2.47 -36.37 -0.74
C ASP A 70 -1.63 -36.20 -2.03
N GLY A 71 -0.31 -35.99 -1.90
CA GLY A 71 0.60 -35.76 -3.02
C GLY A 71 0.62 -34.32 -3.55
N SER A 72 -0.20 -33.42 -3.02
CA SER A 72 -0.14 -31.99 -3.34
C SER A 72 1.07 -31.32 -2.67
N ARG A 73 1.57 -30.21 -3.22
CA ARG A 73 2.53 -29.34 -2.53
C ARG A 73 1.84 -28.11 -2.00
N LYS A 74 2.06 -27.78 -0.72
CA LYS A 74 1.60 -26.52 -0.12
C LYS A 74 2.78 -25.60 0.13
N SER A 75 2.63 -24.33 -0.20
CA SER A 75 3.57 -23.28 0.21
C SER A 75 3.44 -22.98 1.69
N ALA A 76 4.46 -22.37 2.29
CA ALA A 76 4.37 -21.88 3.65
C ALA A 76 3.16 -20.95 3.85
N ALA A 77 2.87 -20.09 2.86
CA ALA A 77 1.72 -19.18 2.90
C ALA A 77 0.38 -19.91 2.97
N GLN A 78 0.20 -20.99 2.19
CA GLN A 78 -1.02 -21.80 2.24
C GLN A 78 -1.16 -22.50 3.60
N ILE A 79 -0.06 -23.04 4.14
CA ILE A 79 -0.04 -23.75 5.42
C ILE A 79 -0.44 -22.81 6.57
N ILE A 80 0.10 -21.59 6.59
CA ILE A 80 -0.24 -20.55 7.58
C ILE A 80 -1.72 -20.17 7.48
N TYR A 81 -2.23 -19.98 6.26
CA TYR A 81 -3.65 -19.66 6.02
C TYR A 81 -4.59 -20.82 6.42
N ASP A 82 -4.19 -22.07 6.14
CA ASP A 82 -4.98 -23.23 6.52
C ASP A 82 -5.02 -23.40 8.04
N ALA A 83 -3.92 -23.14 8.74
CA ALA A 83 -3.89 -23.19 10.19
C ALA A 83 -4.71 -22.07 10.86
N SER A 84 -4.89 -20.92 10.19
CA SER A 84 -5.70 -19.81 10.70
C SER A 84 -7.21 -20.03 10.57
N THR A 85 -7.64 -20.84 9.60
CA THR A 85 -9.06 -20.97 9.20
C THR A 85 -9.63 -22.39 9.15
N ASN A 86 -8.78 -23.39 8.86
CA ASN A 86 -9.17 -24.74 8.42
C ASN A 86 -8.59 -25.85 9.29
N ASN A 87 -8.15 -25.55 10.51
CA ASN A 87 -7.74 -26.57 11.46
C ASN A 87 -8.97 -27.33 12.00
N ARG A 88 -9.44 -28.30 11.19
CA ARG A 88 -10.61 -29.14 11.45
C ARG A 88 -10.24 -30.35 12.29
N TYR A 89 -9.90 -30.13 13.55
CA TYR A 89 -10.11 -31.15 14.57
C TYR A 89 -11.29 -30.69 15.43
N ASN A 90 -12.49 -30.95 14.92
CA ASN A 90 -13.75 -30.70 15.62
C ASN A 90 -13.86 -31.77 16.72
N THR A 91 -13.37 -31.45 17.91
CA THR A 91 -13.79 -32.15 19.13
C THR A 91 -15.03 -31.42 19.62
N ASP A 92 -16.05 -32.13 20.12
CA ASP A 92 -17.33 -31.56 20.53
C ASP A 92 -17.23 -30.33 21.47
N ASP A 93 -16.10 -30.17 22.16
CA ASP A 93 -15.84 -29.08 23.11
C ASP A 93 -15.28 -27.77 22.51
N TYR A 94 -14.88 -27.70 21.23
CA TYR A 94 -14.25 -26.50 20.67
C TYR A 94 -14.72 -26.16 19.25
N PRO A 95 -15.03 -24.87 18.96
CA PRO A 95 -15.28 -24.42 17.60
C PRO A 95 -14.01 -24.50 16.72
N PRO A 96 -14.17 -24.48 15.38
CA PRO A 96 -13.05 -24.40 14.45
C PRO A 96 -12.08 -23.27 14.79
N VAL A 97 -10.79 -23.50 14.54
CA VAL A 97 -9.75 -22.50 14.80
C VAL A 97 -10.04 -21.20 14.06
N ALA A 98 -9.97 -20.09 14.80
CA ALA A 98 -10.09 -18.74 14.28
C ALA A 98 -9.01 -17.87 14.91
N ILE A 99 -7.79 -17.95 14.36
CA ILE A 99 -6.65 -17.14 14.81
C ILE A 99 -6.13 -16.31 13.64
N SER A 100 -5.57 -15.15 13.92
CA SER A 100 -5.01 -14.27 12.90
C SER A 100 -3.74 -14.85 12.26
N PRO A 101 -3.63 -14.89 10.91
CA PRO A 101 -2.37 -15.14 10.22
C PRO A 101 -1.21 -14.28 10.72
N LYS A 102 -1.47 -13.02 11.11
CA LYS A 102 -0.46 -12.11 11.67
C LYS A 102 0.11 -12.65 12.97
N VAL A 103 -0.72 -13.24 13.85
CA VAL A 103 -0.26 -13.87 15.10
C VAL A 103 0.60 -15.10 14.83
N ILE A 104 0.23 -15.92 13.83
CA ILE A 104 1.03 -17.08 13.43
C ILE A 104 2.40 -16.62 12.91
N LEU A 105 2.44 -15.61 12.03
CA LEU A 105 3.67 -15.05 11.48
C LEU A 105 4.58 -14.46 12.58
N THR A 106 4.03 -13.69 13.51
CA THR A 106 4.77 -13.17 14.67
C THR A 106 5.32 -14.30 15.53
N THR A 107 4.55 -15.35 15.79
CA THR A 107 5.01 -16.50 16.57
C THR A 107 6.11 -17.27 15.84
N LEU A 108 5.99 -17.54 14.53
CA LEU A 108 7.04 -18.18 13.73
C LEU A 108 8.38 -17.42 13.80
N GLN A 109 8.31 -16.08 13.77
CA GLN A 109 9.51 -15.25 13.92
C GLN A 109 10.04 -15.26 15.36
N LYS A 110 9.14 -15.23 16.36
CA LYS A 110 9.50 -15.24 17.77
C LYS A 110 10.17 -16.57 18.15
N GLU A 111 9.63 -17.70 17.75
CA GLU A 111 10.16 -19.01 18.13
C GLU A 111 11.44 -19.32 17.34
N GLU A 112 11.39 -19.25 16.01
CA GLU A 112 12.45 -19.81 15.16
C GLU A 112 13.06 -18.84 14.15
N GLY A 113 12.65 -17.56 14.13
CA GLY A 113 13.25 -16.54 13.27
C GLY A 113 13.04 -16.76 11.77
N LEU A 114 11.99 -17.50 11.39
CA LEU A 114 11.82 -18.04 10.04
C LEU A 114 11.32 -17.03 8.99
N ILE A 115 10.87 -15.84 9.41
CA ILE A 115 10.24 -14.83 8.54
C ILE A 115 11.27 -13.89 7.92
N THR A 116 12.32 -13.52 8.68
CA THR A 116 13.41 -12.65 8.22
C THR A 116 14.66 -13.46 7.81
N PRO A 117 15.64 -12.88 7.09
CA PRO A 117 16.84 -13.61 6.68
C PRO A 117 17.67 -14.02 7.91
N PHE A 118 18.20 -15.24 7.87
CA PHE A 118 19.19 -15.68 8.86
C PHE A 118 20.54 -15.01 8.60
N PRO A 119 21.37 -14.79 9.64
CA PRO A 119 22.76 -14.43 9.45
C PRO A 119 23.52 -15.45 8.60
N ASP A 120 24.51 -14.98 7.82
CA ASP A 120 25.24 -15.81 6.83
C ASP A 120 25.96 -17.03 7.42
N TYR A 121 26.20 -17.05 8.74
CA TYR A 121 26.83 -18.18 9.43
C TYR A 121 25.86 -19.35 9.74
N PHE A 122 24.55 -19.23 9.47
CA PHE A 122 23.60 -20.33 9.65
C PHE A 122 23.73 -21.37 8.54
N THR A 123 24.01 -22.62 8.92
CA THR A 123 24.02 -23.74 7.96
C THR A 123 22.61 -24.12 7.52
N GLN A 124 22.47 -24.69 6.32
CA GLN A 124 21.18 -25.18 5.82
C GLN A 124 20.57 -26.24 6.75
N GLU A 125 21.40 -27.09 7.37
CA GLU A 125 20.95 -28.05 8.38
C GLU A 125 20.31 -27.37 9.60
N ARG A 126 20.95 -26.31 10.14
CA ARG A 126 20.37 -25.54 11.24
C ARG A 126 19.05 -24.90 10.84
N ILE A 127 18.96 -24.35 9.64
CA ILE A 127 17.72 -23.78 9.11
C ILE A 127 16.62 -24.86 9.01
N ASN A 128 16.95 -26.04 8.49
CA ASN A 128 16.02 -27.16 8.39
C ASN A 128 15.53 -27.62 9.77
N ASN A 129 16.43 -27.71 10.77
CA ASN A 129 16.05 -28.08 12.13
C ASN A 129 15.06 -27.07 12.73
N ARG A 130 15.30 -25.76 12.53
CA ARG A 130 14.36 -24.71 12.95
C ARG A 130 12.99 -24.83 12.30
N ILE A 131 12.93 -25.23 11.02
CA ILE A 131 11.65 -25.49 10.33
C ILE A 131 10.90 -26.67 10.97
N LEU A 132 11.61 -27.70 11.46
CA LEU A 132 10.98 -28.86 12.12
C LEU A 132 10.33 -28.51 13.47
N VAL A 133 10.80 -27.45 14.13
CA VAL A 133 10.27 -26.91 15.41
C VAL A 133 9.69 -25.50 15.24
N ALA A 134 9.15 -25.16 14.07
CA ALA A 134 8.85 -23.79 13.64
C ALA A 134 8.09 -22.89 14.63
N MET A 135 7.23 -23.46 15.48
CA MET A 135 6.49 -22.72 16.51
C MET A 135 6.81 -23.19 17.94
N GLY A 136 7.86 -23.99 18.13
CA GLY A 136 8.26 -24.54 19.43
C GLY A 136 7.24 -25.49 20.07
N TYR A 137 6.19 -25.90 19.34
CA TYR A 137 5.11 -26.68 19.92
C TYR A 137 5.57 -28.12 20.20
N GLY A 138 5.36 -28.59 21.43
CA GLY A 138 5.63 -29.98 21.79
C GLY A 138 7.11 -30.36 21.84
N TYR A 139 8.02 -29.38 21.87
CA TYR A 139 9.46 -29.58 22.14
C TYR A 139 9.74 -29.30 23.64
N PRO A 140 9.73 -30.31 24.53
CA PRO A 140 9.94 -30.13 25.96
C PRO A 140 11.42 -29.90 26.29
N GLU A 141 11.71 -29.21 27.39
CA GLU A 141 13.08 -28.95 27.86
C GLU A 141 13.88 -30.22 28.20
N ASN A 142 13.22 -31.36 28.47
CA ASN A 142 13.84 -32.62 28.87
C ASN A 142 13.81 -33.73 27.81
N GLN A 143 13.46 -33.42 26.56
CA GLN A 143 13.43 -34.40 25.46
C GLN A 143 14.71 -34.35 24.62
N THR A 144 15.20 -35.51 24.19
CA THR A 144 16.27 -35.57 23.18
C THR A 144 15.73 -35.16 21.82
N TRP A 145 16.60 -34.61 20.96
CA TRP A 145 16.24 -34.27 19.57
C TRP A 145 15.64 -35.48 18.82
N SER A 146 16.23 -36.66 18.99
CA SER A 146 15.71 -37.90 18.39
C SER A 146 14.31 -38.28 18.90
N GLY A 147 14.05 -38.10 20.20
CA GLY A 147 12.73 -38.33 20.79
C GLY A 147 11.69 -37.36 20.26
N PHE A 148 12.06 -36.09 20.07
CA PHE A 148 11.15 -35.09 19.49
C PHE A 148 10.78 -35.44 18.05
N LEU A 149 11.75 -35.82 17.22
CA LEU A 149 11.50 -36.20 15.83
C LEU A 149 10.51 -37.38 15.69
N GLN A 150 10.40 -38.21 16.73
CA GLN A 150 9.46 -39.35 16.79
C GLN A 150 8.11 -39.01 17.45
N SER A 151 7.96 -37.81 18.03
CA SER A 151 6.74 -37.41 18.76
C SER A 151 5.51 -37.18 17.88
N GLY A 152 5.71 -37.07 16.56
CA GLY A 152 4.68 -36.65 15.62
C GLY A 152 4.41 -35.15 15.59
N TYR A 153 5.15 -34.33 16.35
CA TYR A 153 5.06 -32.86 16.32
C TYR A 153 6.07 -32.19 15.40
N ALA A 154 7.08 -32.91 14.91
CA ALA A 154 8.07 -32.37 14.00
C ALA A 154 7.48 -32.08 12.60
N GLY A 155 7.97 -31.01 11.97
CA GLY A 155 7.59 -30.62 10.59
C GLY A 155 6.81 -29.31 10.54
N PHE A 156 6.95 -28.56 9.45
CA PHE A 156 6.43 -27.20 9.36
C PHE A 156 4.89 -27.16 9.44
N SER A 157 4.18 -27.93 8.61
CA SER A 157 2.71 -27.98 8.71
C SER A 157 2.23 -28.41 10.08
N THR A 158 2.87 -29.41 10.68
CA THR A 158 2.53 -29.92 12.00
C THR A 158 2.71 -28.84 13.07
N GLN A 159 3.86 -28.19 13.10
CA GLN A 159 4.16 -27.11 14.03
C GLN A 159 3.19 -25.93 13.90
N VAL A 160 2.93 -25.51 12.65
CA VAL A 160 2.00 -24.40 12.38
C VAL A 160 0.57 -24.76 12.79
N HIS A 161 0.15 -25.99 12.48
CA HIS A 161 -1.17 -26.50 12.86
C HIS A 161 -1.36 -26.54 14.38
N TYR A 162 -0.47 -27.22 15.11
CA TYR A 162 -0.63 -27.40 16.55
C TYR A 162 -0.34 -26.12 17.35
N GLY A 163 0.62 -25.31 16.92
CA GLY A 163 0.90 -24.00 17.52
C GLY A 163 -0.31 -23.07 17.42
N ALA A 164 -0.88 -22.90 16.21
CA ALA A 164 -2.09 -22.11 15.99
C ALA A 164 -3.28 -22.65 16.81
N ARG A 165 -3.46 -23.98 16.84
CA ARG A 165 -4.52 -24.64 17.63
C ARG A 165 -4.38 -24.36 19.13
N SER A 166 -3.16 -24.44 19.66
CA SER A 166 -2.87 -24.21 21.07
C SER A 166 -3.22 -22.77 21.48
N LEU A 167 -2.79 -21.79 20.68
CA LEU A 167 -3.11 -20.38 20.89
C LEU A 167 -4.62 -20.14 20.87
N TRP A 168 -5.32 -20.65 19.86
CA TRP A 168 -6.78 -20.52 19.75
C TRP A 168 -7.52 -21.18 20.91
N ARG A 169 -7.17 -22.42 21.27
CA ARG A 169 -7.87 -23.14 22.35
C ARG A 169 -7.70 -22.47 23.69
N ASN A 170 -6.51 -21.95 23.99
CA ASN A 170 -6.27 -21.22 25.23
C ASN A 170 -7.02 -19.88 25.24
N TYR A 171 -7.05 -19.16 24.11
CA TYR A 171 -7.90 -17.98 23.96
C TYR A 171 -9.37 -18.30 24.20
N TYR A 172 -9.91 -19.29 23.49
CA TYR A 172 -11.33 -19.65 23.56
C TYR A 172 -11.72 -20.09 24.97
N ARG A 173 -10.89 -20.91 25.62
CA ARG A 173 -11.11 -21.33 27.01
C ARG A 173 -11.06 -20.14 27.97
N ALA A 174 -10.06 -19.27 27.85
CA ALA A 174 -9.99 -18.08 28.69
C ALA A 174 -11.20 -17.16 28.51
N LYS A 175 -11.70 -17.02 27.28
CA LYS A 175 -12.90 -16.25 26.97
C LYS A 175 -14.17 -16.85 27.54
N THR A 176 -14.32 -18.17 27.50
CA THR A 176 -15.56 -18.87 27.87
C THR A 176 -15.60 -19.30 29.34
N GLN A 177 -14.44 -19.61 29.93
CA GLN A 177 -14.31 -20.13 31.28
C GLN A 177 -13.58 -19.16 32.23
N GLY A 178 -13.00 -18.07 31.72
CA GLY A 178 -12.25 -17.09 32.51
C GLY A 178 -10.79 -17.46 32.78
N TYR A 179 -10.35 -18.66 32.40
CA TYR A 179 -8.98 -19.14 32.57
C TYR A 179 -8.52 -20.06 31.43
N THR A 180 -7.22 -20.09 31.16
CA THR A 180 -6.60 -21.02 30.20
C THR A 180 -6.37 -22.40 30.82
N TRP A 181 -5.89 -23.37 30.02
CA TRP A 181 -5.61 -24.72 30.51
C TRP A 181 -4.55 -24.78 31.60
N THR A 182 -3.58 -23.87 31.57
CA THR A 182 -2.53 -23.79 32.58
C THR A 182 -2.90 -22.85 33.74
N GLY A 183 -4.13 -22.34 33.77
CA GLY A 183 -4.65 -21.50 34.86
C GLY A 183 -4.32 -20.01 34.73
N TRP A 184 -3.99 -19.51 33.54
CA TRP A 184 -3.86 -18.06 33.35
C TRP A 184 -5.24 -17.40 33.34
N PRO A 185 -5.51 -16.43 34.22
CA PRO A 185 -6.79 -15.74 34.26
C PRO A 185 -6.95 -14.78 33.09
N ALA A 186 -8.19 -14.56 32.66
CA ALA A 186 -8.58 -13.50 31.71
C ALA A 186 -9.69 -12.59 32.27
N ASN A 187 -9.93 -12.67 33.58
CA ASN A 187 -10.94 -11.95 34.34
C ASN A 187 -10.33 -10.86 35.25
N GLY A 188 -9.11 -10.41 34.96
CA GLY A 188 -8.42 -9.39 35.75
C GLY A 188 -7.82 -9.87 37.07
N GLN A 189 -7.75 -11.19 37.32
CA GLN A 189 -6.99 -11.74 38.44
C GLN A 189 -5.49 -11.78 38.14
N THR A 190 -4.68 -11.69 39.20
CA THR A 190 -3.21 -11.74 39.11
C THR A 190 -2.70 -13.16 39.35
N ARG A 191 -1.82 -13.64 38.46
CA ARG A 191 -1.03 -14.85 38.67
C ARG A 191 0.43 -14.48 38.91
N PHE A 192 1.06 -15.11 39.89
CA PHE A 192 2.48 -14.96 40.16
C PHE A 192 3.29 -16.08 39.50
N ILE A 193 4.39 -15.71 38.87
CA ILE A 193 5.38 -16.64 38.30
C ILE A 193 6.77 -16.29 38.81
N ASP A 194 7.68 -17.25 38.79
CA ASP A 194 9.09 -17.02 39.10
C ASP A 194 9.78 -16.28 37.95
N CYS A 195 10.71 -15.40 38.29
CA CYS A 195 11.48 -14.60 37.36
C CYS A 195 12.72 -15.32 36.85
N TYR A 196 12.89 -15.33 35.52
CA TYR A 196 14.03 -15.96 34.84
C TYR A 196 14.97 -14.93 34.20
N SER A 197 16.14 -15.39 33.76
CA SER A 197 17.13 -14.54 33.07
C SER A 197 16.62 -14.00 31.74
N SER A 198 15.64 -14.67 31.13
CA SER A 198 14.96 -14.24 29.90
C SER A 198 13.96 -13.10 30.11
N ASP A 199 13.63 -12.74 31.35
CA ASP A 199 12.60 -11.73 31.67
C ASP A 199 13.17 -10.31 31.65
N TYR A 200 13.57 -9.86 30.47
CA TYR A 200 14.12 -8.53 30.24
C TYR A 200 13.64 -7.91 28.93
N ASN A 201 13.66 -6.59 28.87
CA ASN A 201 13.46 -5.80 27.66
C ASN A 201 14.73 -5.90 26.80
N SER A 202 14.65 -6.63 25.68
CA SER A 202 15.82 -6.84 24.82
C SER A 202 16.30 -5.61 24.05
N LEU A 203 15.59 -4.47 24.14
CA LEU A 203 16.03 -3.19 23.56
C LEU A 203 16.87 -2.37 24.54
N THR A 204 16.47 -2.34 25.81
CA THR A 204 17.13 -1.52 26.84
C THR A 204 18.09 -2.33 27.72
N GLY A 205 17.94 -3.66 27.74
CA GLY A 205 18.64 -4.55 28.67
C GLY A 205 18.04 -4.56 30.07
N GLU A 206 17.00 -3.77 30.33
CA GLU A 206 16.38 -3.67 31.65
C GLU A 206 15.55 -4.90 31.97
N ARG A 207 15.64 -5.37 33.22
CA ARG A 207 14.88 -6.54 33.69
C ARG A 207 13.44 -6.14 34.00
N PHE A 208 12.49 -7.02 33.68
CA PHE A 208 11.12 -6.88 34.16
C PHE A 208 10.99 -7.26 35.63
N CYS A 209 11.87 -8.14 36.12
CA CYS A 209 12.00 -8.50 37.52
C CYS A 209 13.35 -9.15 37.84
N GLU A 210 13.69 -9.20 39.12
CA GLU A 210 14.95 -9.78 39.61
C GLU A 210 14.92 -11.30 39.70
N LEU A 211 16.07 -11.96 39.49
CA LEU A 211 16.18 -13.42 39.60
C LEU A 211 15.80 -13.91 40.99
N GLY A 212 15.01 -14.98 41.05
CA GLY A 212 14.56 -15.58 42.31
C GLY A 212 13.41 -14.82 42.99
N GLN A 213 12.92 -13.72 42.39
CA GLN A 213 11.67 -13.08 42.80
C GLN A 213 10.48 -13.62 42.01
N LYS A 214 9.28 -13.27 42.48
CA LYS A 214 8.03 -13.50 41.76
C LYS A 214 7.53 -12.21 41.14
N ILE A 215 7.02 -12.30 39.92
CA ILE A 215 6.33 -11.20 39.24
C ILE A 215 4.84 -11.51 39.14
N GLY A 216 4.01 -10.54 39.50
CA GLY A 216 2.56 -10.61 39.35
C GLY A 216 2.14 -10.15 37.96
N ILE A 217 1.37 -10.97 37.25
CA ILE A 217 0.87 -10.67 35.92
C ILE A 217 -0.65 -10.79 35.94
N THR A 218 -1.32 -9.73 35.50
CA THR A 218 -2.78 -9.60 35.44
C THR A 218 -3.22 -9.51 33.97
N PRO A 219 -3.41 -10.62 33.23
CA PRO A 219 -3.89 -10.53 31.86
C PRO A 219 -5.26 -9.85 31.80
N VAL A 220 -5.35 -8.74 31.07
CA VAL A 220 -6.60 -7.95 30.97
C VAL A 220 -7.54 -8.44 29.87
N ASN A 221 -7.12 -9.44 29.08
CA ASN A 221 -7.95 -10.07 28.06
C ASN A 221 -7.56 -11.55 27.79
N PRO A 222 -8.47 -12.34 27.18
CA PRO A 222 -8.20 -13.73 26.82
C PRO A 222 -6.98 -13.93 25.91
N SER A 223 -6.70 -13.00 24.99
CA SER A 223 -5.51 -13.09 24.11
C SER A 223 -4.20 -13.04 24.89
N THR A 224 -4.09 -12.13 25.85
CA THR A 224 -2.90 -12.02 26.70
C THR A 224 -2.76 -13.27 27.56
N ALA A 225 -3.85 -13.80 28.13
CA ALA A 225 -3.82 -15.05 28.88
C ALA A 225 -3.37 -16.25 28.01
N ALA A 226 -3.82 -16.31 26.75
CA ALA A 226 -3.42 -17.34 25.80
C ALA A 226 -1.92 -17.26 25.45
N LEU A 227 -1.39 -16.05 25.22
CA LEU A 227 0.04 -15.85 24.95
C LEU A 227 0.91 -16.21 26.16
N TYR A 228 0.50 -15.87 27.38
CA TYR A 228 1.18 -16.33 28.59
C TYR A 228 1.04 -17.83 28.82
N THR A 229 0.02 -18.48 28.27
CA THR A 229 -0.05 -19.94 28.28
C THR A 229 0.94 -20.57 27.30
N TYR A 230 1.16 -19.91 26.16
CA TYR A 230 2.12 -20.36 25.14
C TYR A 230 3.58 -20.10 25.55
N THR A 231 3.85 -18.94 26.15
CA THR A 231 5.17 -18.55 26.66
C THR A 231 4.97 -17.85 28.02
N PRO A 232 5.13 -18.55 29.16
CA PRO A 232 4.74 -18.05 30.48
C PRO A 232 5.75 -17.06 31.09
N HIS A 233 6.23 -16.10 30.30
CA HIS A 233 7.30 -15.17 30.67
C HIS A 233 7.12 -13.79 30.02
N PRO A 234 7.29 -12.66 30.76
CA PRO A 234 7.18 -11.32 30.20
C PRO A 234 8.23 -11.05 29.11
N GLY A 235 9.43 -11.63 29.20
CA GLY A 235 10.45 -11.46 28.15
C GLY A 235 10.03 -12.02 26.78
N GLY A 236 9.41 -13.21 26.78
CA GLY A 236 8.87 -13.81 25.56
C GLY A 236 7.71 -13.01 24.97
N ASN A 237 6.84 -12.48 25.83
CA ASN A 237 5.71 -11.64 25.42
C ASN A 237 6.15 -10.25 24.94
N PHE A 238 7.20 -9.68 25.54
CA PHE A 238 7.87 -8.48 25.03
C PHE A 238 8.39 -8.72 23.61
N ARG A 239 9.05 -9.87 23.38
CA ARG A 239 9.54 -10.22 22.05
C ARG A 239 8.40 -10.37 21.03
N PHE A 240 7.29 -11.00 21.40
CA PHE A 240 6.08 -11.04 20.56
C PHE A 240 5.60 -9.64 20.19
N TRP A 241 5.35 -8.80 21.21
CA TRP A 241 4.87 -7.43 21.04
C TRP A 241 5.80 -6.60 20.15
N LYS A 242 7.11 -6.73 20.36
CA LYS A 242 8.12 -6.03 19.56
C LYS A 242 8.06 -6.46 18.10
N ILE A 243 8.07 -7.77 17.84
CA ILE A 243 8.01 -8.31 16.47
C ILE A 243 6.71 -7.89 15.77
N TRP A 244 5.57 -7.96 16.46
CA TRP A 244 4.28 -7.51 15.93
C TRP A 244 4.35 -6.06 15.43
N ARG A 245 4.98 -5.18 16.22
CA ARG A 245 5.17 -3.77 15.87
C ARG A 245 6.20 -3.55 14.78
N ASP A 246 7.30 -4.29 14.79
CA ASP A 246 8.32 -4.23 13.75
C ASP A 246 7.75 -4.66 12.39
N PHE A 247 6.87 -5.65 12.38
CA PHE A 247 6.13 -6.08 11.18
C PHE A 247 5.09 -5.06 10.72
N ASN A 248 4.69 -4.13 11.61
CA ASN A 248 3.89 -2.95 11.29
C ASN A 248 2.65 -3.27 10.43
N PHE A 249 1.95 -4.36 10.77
CA PHE A 249 0.87 -4.93 9.97
C PHE A 249 -0.25 -3.96 9.61
N ASP A 250 -0.45 -2.92 10.44
CA ASP A 250 -1.64 -2.08 10.42
C ASP A 250 -1.35 -0.62 10.09
N TYR A 251 -0.12 -0.22 9.73
CA TYR A 251 0.16 1.16 9.35
C TYR A 251 0.94 1.23 8.04
N MET A 252 0.47 2.08 7.12
CA MET A 252 1.18 2.36 5.87
C MET A 252 1.20 3.86 5.57
N LEU A 253 2.29 4.32 4.98
CA LEU A 253 2.29 5.63 4.33
C LEU A 253 1.47 5.54 3.04
N ARG A 254 0.31 6.19 3.02
CA ARG A 254 -0.57 6.21 1.85
C ARG A 254 -0.17 7.30 0.88
N PHE A 255 0.48 6.93 -0.22
CA PHE A 255 0.71 7.81 -1.34
C PHE A 255 -0.61 8.31 -1.95
N PRO A 256 -0.70 9.61 -2.28
CA PRO A 256 -1.85 10.17 -2.98
C PRO A 256 -1.98 9.63 -4.42
N ASN A 257 -3.20 9.63 -4.96
CA ASN A 257 -3.45 9.23 -6.35
C ASN A 257 -2.65 10.07 -7.35
N GLY A 258 -2.15 9.42 -8.40
CA GLY A 258 -1.24 10.05 -9.36
C GLY A 258 0.23 9.93 -8.98
N THR A 259 0.56 9.43 -7.78
CA THR A 259 1.95 9.14 -7.41
C THR A 259 2.48 8.00 -8.26
N ILE A 260 3.63 8.21 -8.90
CA ILE A 260 4.35 7.18 -9.64
C ILE A 260 5.49 6.70 -8.74
N VAL A 261 5.53 5.41 -8.49
CA VAL A 261 6.47 4.79 -7.55
C VAL A 261 7.25 3.67 -8.20
N ARG A 262 8.43 3.39 -7.65
CA ARG A 262 9.28 2.25 -7.99
C ARG A 262 9.94 1.73 -6.72
N ALA A 263 9.85 0.42 -6.48
CA ALA A 263 10.54 -0.18 -5.35
C ALA A 263 12.06 -0.18 -5.58
N LYS A 264 12.83 0.14 -4.54
CA LYS A 264 14.30 0.10 -4.56
C LYS A 264 14.79 -1.26 -5.05
N GLY A 265 15.76 -1.25 -5.97
CA GLY A 265 16.33 -2.49 -6.54
C GLY A 265 15.48 -3.16 -7.63
N THR A 266 14.33 -2.58 -8.01
CA THR A 266 13.46 -3.11 -9.07
C THR A 266 13.34 -2.14 -10.24
N ASN A 267 12.99 -2.67 -11.42
CA ASN A 267 12.67 -1.87 -12.61
C ASN A 267 11.17 -1.62 -12.79
N ASP A 268 10.33 -2.26 -11.97
CA ASP A 268 8.89 -2.12 -12.05
C ASP A 268 8.45 -0.73 -11.61
N ILE A 269 7.63 -0.09 -12.45
CA ILE A 269 7.04 1.21 -12.18
C ILE A 269 5.55 1.01 -11.95
N TYR A 270 5.02 1.64 -10.90
CA TYR A 270 3.61 1.58 -10.56
C TYR A 270 3.01 2.99 -10.51
N LEU A 271 1.75 3.10 -10.94
CA LEU A 271 0.89 4.24 -10.66
C LEU A 271 0.02 3.91 -9.44
N ILE A 272 0.04 4.77 -8.42
CA ILE A 272 -0.90 4.70 -7.31
C ILE A 272 -2.20 5.37 -7.72
N GLN A 273 -3.29 4.61 -7.69
CA GLN A 273 -4.60 5.09 -8.09
C GLN A 273 -5.71 4.31 -7.37
N ASN A 274 -6.65 5.03 -6.76
CA ASN A 274 -7.80 4.51 -6.03
C ASN A 274 -7.43 3.46 -4.97
N GLY A 275 -6.31 3.66 -4.28
CA GLY A 275 -5.81 2.71 -3.27
C GLY A 275 -5.13 1.46 -3.84
N LEU A 276 -4.98 1.37 -5.16
CA LEU A 276 -4.31 0.27 -5.86
C LEU A 276 -2.95 0.72 -6.40
N LYS A 277 -2.02 -0.23 -6.57
CA LYS A 277 -0.82 -0.05 -7.39
C LYS A 277 -1.03 -0.68 -8.76
N ARG A 278 -0.93 0.11 -9.82
CA ARG A 278 -1.09 -0.35 -11.20
C ARG A 278 0.27 -0.38 -11.88
N LYS A 279 0.76 -1.58 -12.20
CA LYS A 279 2.06 -1.75 -12.88
C LYS A 279 1.99 -1.19 -14.31
N PHE A 280 3.06 -0.56 -14.78
CA PHE A 280 3.26 -0.30 -16.22
C PHE A 280 3.98 -1.49 -16.84
N ALA A 281 3.40 -2.12 -17.85
CA ALA A 281 4.01 -3.29 -18.49
C ALA A 281 5.28 -2.93 -19.30
N SER A 282 5.43 -1.66 -19.69
CA SER A 282 6.56 -1.21 -20.48
C SER A 282 6.88 0.28 -20.28
N THR A 283 8.11 0.66 -20.64
CA THR A 283 8.52 2.07 -20.72
C THR A 283 7.64 2.88 -21.67
N ALA A 284 7.15 2.29 -22.76
CA ALA A 284 6.23 2.95 -23.69
C ALA A 284 4.86 3.23 -23.03
N ALA A 285 4.32 2.27 -22.28
CA ALA A 285 3.08 2.45 -21.51
C ALA A 285 3.20 3.57 -20.47
N PHE A 286 4.35 3.65 -19.79
CA PHE A 286 4.67 4.71 -18.85
C PHE A 286 4.85 6.08 -19.53
N ARG A 287 5.78 6.19 -20.49
CA ARG A 287 6.18 7.47 -21.09
C ARG A 287 5.10 8.11 -21.97
N SER A 288 4.21 7.31 -22.57
CA SER A 288 3.06 7.84 -23.32
C SER A 288 2.06 8.58 -22.42
N ARG A 289 2.00 8.26 -21.12
CA ARG A 289 1.15 8.94 -20.14
C ARG A 289 1.93 9.97 -19.34
N PHE A 290 3.19 9.69 -19.00
CA PHE A 290 3.98 10.48 -18.06
C PHE A 290 5.37 10.76 -18.62
N SER A 291 5.43 11.49 -19.74
CA SER A 291 6.64 11.64 -20.55
C SER A 291 7.87 12.11 -19.76
N ASN A 292 7.68 13.07 -18.85
CA ASN A 292 8.76 13.69 -18.07
C ASN A 292 8.69 13.34 -16.57
N ALA A 293 7.84 12.41 -16.16
CA ALA A 293 7.73 12.07 -14.75
C ALA A 293 8.94 11.26 -14.27
N THR A 294 9.34 11.53 -13.04
CA THR A 294 10.33 10.75 -12.30
C THR A 294 9.57 9.91 -11.26
N PRO A 295 9.68 8.58 -11.29
CA PRO A 295 9.12 7.74 -10.23
C PRO A 295 9.79 8.05 -8.89
N VAL A 296 9.00 8.15 -7.83
CA VAL A 296 9.48 8.15 -6.45
C VAL A 296 10.07 6.76 -6.16
N THR A 297 11.32 6.71 -5.72
CA THR A 297 11.92 5.46 -5.23
C THR A 297 11.48 5.24 -3.79
N VAL A 298 10.80 4.13 -3.54
CA VAL A 298 10.23 3.75 -2.26
C VAL A 298 10.80 2.41 -1.78
N ASN A 299 10.67 2.10 -0.50
CA ASN A 299 10.94 0.74 -0.04
C ASN A 299 9.79 -0.20 -0.43
N ALA A 300 10.07 -1.50 -0.53
CA ALA A 300 9.08 -2.47 -0.97
C ALA A 300 7.88 -2.57 0.00
N ASP A 301 8.08 -2.34 1.30
CA ASP A 301 7.03 -2.30 2.35
C ASP A 301 5.98 -1.26 2.04
N GLN A 302 6.39 -0.09 1.57
CA GLN A 302 5.45 0.99 1.29
C GLN A 302 4.51 0.64 0.13
N LEU A 303 4.85 -0.36 -0.69
CA LEU A 303 4.00 -0.90 -1.76
C LEU A 303 3.34 -2.24 -1.41
N PHE A 304 3.74 -2.89 -0.32
CA PHE A 304 3.22 -4.20 0.09
C PHE A 304 1.72 -4.14 0.41
N PHE A 305 1.31 -3.08 1.10
CA PHE A 305 -0.09 -2.87 1.50
C PHE A 305 -1.01 -2.44 0.35
N TYR A 306 -0.47 -2.05 -0.80
CA TYR A 306 -1.27 -1.77 -1.99
C TYR A 306 -1.64 -3.06 -2.69
N GLU A 307 -2.93 -3.27 -2.89
CA GLU A 307 -3.42 -4.31 -3.80
C GLU A 307 -3.02 -4.00 -5.24
N ASN A 308 -2.82 -5.07 -6.03
CA ASN A 308 -2.54 -4.92 -7.44
C ASN A 308 -3.81 -4.46 -8.15
N GLY A 309 -3.74 -3.30 -8.77
CA GLY A 309 -4.75 -2.85 -9.72
C GLY A 309 -4.44 -3.33 -11.13
N LYS A 310 -5.37 -3.09 -12.05
CA LYS A 310 -5.22 -3.43 -13.46
C LYS A 310 -3.92 -2.87 -14.05
N GLU A 311 -3.12 -3.74 -14.64
CA GLU A 311 -1.87 -3.37 -15.31
C GLU A 311 -2.12 -2.43 -16.49
N ILE A 312 -1.26 -1.42 -16.64
CA ILE A 312 -1.24 -0.48 -17.75
C ILE A 312 -0.35 -1.08 -18.84
N LYS A 313 -0.97 -1.90 -19.70
CA LYS A 313 -0.27 -2.72 -20.71
C LYS A 313 0.24 -1.91 -21.91
N PHE A 314 -0.62 -1.08 -22.48
CA PHE A 314 -0.36 -0.43 -23.77
C PHE A 314 -0.07 1.07 -23.64
N ALA A 315 0.67 1.61 -24.60
CA ALA A 315 0.89 3.05 -24.70
C ALA A 315 -0.44 3.79 -24.90
N ASN A 316 -0.56 4.98 -24.30
CA ASN A 316 -1.72 5.83 -24.51
C ASN A 316 -1.79 6.26 -25.99
N TYR A 317 -2.98 6.34 -26.55
CA TYR A 317 -3.26 6.61 -27.96
C TYR A 317 -2.81 5.50 -28.93
N SER A 318 -2.55 4.28 -28.46
CA SER A 318 -2.36 3.13 -29.34
C SER A 318 -3.65 2.74 -30.07
N LEU A 319 -3.51 2.30 -31.33
CA LEU A 319 -4.57 1.67 -32.09
C LEU A 319 -4.52 0.16 -31.83
N LEU A 320 -5.56 -0.40 -31.23
CA LEU A 320 -5.60 -1.80 -30.81
C LEU A 320 -6.67 -2.55 -31.62
N VAL A 321 -6.34 -3.78 -32.04
CA VAL A 321 -7.31 -4.68 -32.67
C VAL A 321 -7.23 -6.06 -32.04
N ALA A 322 -8.37 -6.56 -31.57
CA ALA A 322 -8.53 -7.95 -31.17
C ALA A 322 -9.23 -8.71 -32.31
N PRO A 323 -8.54 -9.62 -33.03
CA PRO A 323 -9.15 -10.40 -34.10
C PRO A 323 -10.24 -11.32 -33.55
N LYS A 324 -11.26 -11.61 -34.37
CA LYS A 324 -12.29 -12.60 -34.01
C LYS A 324 -11.75 -14.01 -34.23
N ASN A 325 -12.12 -14.96 -33.37
CA ASN A 325 -11.71 -16.38 -33.42
C ASN A 325 -11.98 -17.13 -34.75
N ARG A 326 -12.67 -16.51 -35.72
CA ARG A 326 -13.05 -17.11 -37.02
C ARG A 326 -12.51 -16.33 -38.23
N GLY A 327 -11.31 -15.77 -38.15
CA GLY A 327 -10.64 -15.11 -39.29
C GLY A 327 -11.25 -13.78 -39.75
N GLY A 328 -12.25 -13.24 -39.04
CA GLY A 328 -12.80 -11.92 -39.32
C GLY A 328 -11.90 -10.79 -38.81
N ASN A 329 -11.87 -9.68 -39.55
CA ASN A 329 -11.21 -8.45 -39.09
C ASN A 329 -11.85 -8.00 -37.76
N GLY A 330 -11.00 -7.88 -36.73
CA GLY A 330 -11.40 -7.34 -35.43
C GLY A 330 -11.83 -5.87 -35.53
N ARG A 331 -12.53 -5.38 -34.51
CA ARG A 331 -12.79 -3.93 -34.38
C ARG A 331 -11.50 -3.22 -33.98
N ILE A 332 -11.23 -2.08 -34.61
CA ILE A 332 -10.08 -1.22 -34.25
C ILE A 332 -10.54 -0.21 -33.22
N TYR A 333 -9.79 -0.09 -32.13
CA TYR A 333 -10.03 0.86 -31.07
C TYR A 333 -8.87 1.83 -30.92
N LEU A 334 -9.15 3.11 -30.69
CA LEU A 334 -8.18 4.07 -30.18
C LEU A 334 -8.20 3.99 -28.64
N LEU A 335 -7.07 3.63 -28.03
CA LEU A 335 -6.93 3.63 -26.58
C LEU A 335 -6.70 5.06 -26.07
N VAL A 336 -7.58 5.57 -25.20
CA VAL A 336 -7.40 6.85 -24.50
C VAL A 336 -7.45 6.61 -23.00
N ASN A 337 -6.28 6.70 -22.37
CA ASN A 337 -6.01 6.33 -20.97
C ASN A 337 -6.44 4.88 -20.68
N ASP A 338 -7.61 4.71 -20.07
CA ASP A 338 -8.23 3.44 -19.70
C ASP A 338 -9.55 3.18 -20.46
N THR A 339 -9.81 3.93 -21.53
CA THR A 339 -11.00 3.78 -22.37
C THR A 339 -10.65 3.34 -23.79
N LEU A 340 -11.40 2.40 -24.35
CA LEU A 340 -11.32 2.00 -25.75
C LEU A 340 -12.39 2.71 -26.55
N ARG A 341 -11.97 3.48 -27.56
CA ARG A 341 -12.88 4.20 -28.46
C ARG A 341 -12.95 3.49 -29.80
N HIS A 342 -14.09 2.87 -30.10
CA HIS A 342 -14.28 2.13 -31.35
C HIS A 342 -14.20 3.07 -32.57
N ILE A 343 -13.39 2.74 -33.56
CA ILE A 343 -13.35 3.46 -34.83
C ILE A 343 -14.42 2.87 -35.75
N THR A 344 -15.44 3.68 -36.05
CA THR A 344 -16.70 3.19 -36.64
C THR A 344 -16.61 2.70 -38.08
N SER A 345 -15.64 3.19 -38.87
CA SER A 345 -15.45 2.75 -40.25
C SER A 345 -14.00 2.89 -40.74
N PRO A 346 -13.62 2.17 -41.82
CA PRO A 346 -12.32 2.37 -42.47
C PRO A 346 -12.13 3.78 -43.03
N GLU A 347 -13.21 4.47 -43.39
CA GLU A 347 -13.16 5.87 -43.84
C GLU A 347 -12.81 6.79 -42.66
N VAL A 348 -13.46 6.62 -41.51
CA VAL A 348 -13.13 7.36 -40.28
C VAL A 348 -11.68 7.11 -39.86
N PHE A 349 -11.22 5.86 -39.95
CA PHE A 349 -9.83 5.50 -39.68
C PHE A 349 -8.84 6.29 -40.56
N ARG A 350 -9.08 6.32 -41.88
CA ARG A 350 -8.22 7.06 -42.83
C ARG A 350 -8.31 8.57 -42.64
N ASN A 351 -9.52 9.11 -42.46
CA ASN A 351 -9.74 10.55 -42.29
C ASN A 351 -9.15 11.08 -40.98
N ALA A 352 -9.05 10.23 -39.95
CA ALA A 352 -8.33 10.54 -38.72
C ALA A 352 -6.79 10.55 -38.88
N GLY A 353 -6.27 10.14 -40.05
CA GLY A 353 -4.84 10.10 -40.37
C GLY A 353 -4.11 8.87 -39.86
N PHE A 354 -4.83 7.84 -39.43
CA PHE A 354 -4.24 6.60 -38.92
C PHE A 354 -3.78 5.68 -40.06
N GLN A 355 -2.75 4.88 -39.76
CA GLN A 355 -2.20 3.90 -40.71
C GLN A 355 -2.33 2.48 -40.17
N LEU A 356 -2.59 1.51 -41.04
CA LEU A 356 -2.73 0.10 -40.63
C LEU A 356 -1.45 -0.46 -39.99
N SER A 357 -0.27 0.07 -40.34
CA SER A 357 1.02 -0.27 -39.73
C SER A 357 1.13 0.16 -38.26
N GLU A 358 0.30 1.11 -37.81
CA GLU A 358 0.25 1.58 -36.41
C GLU A 358 -0.66 0.70 -35.54
N VAL A 359 -1.44 -0.19 -36.15
CA VAL A 359 -2.42 -1.02 -35.45
C VAL A 359 -1.72 -2.20 -34.78
N VAL A 360 -1.81 -2.24 -33.46
CA VAL A 360 -1.28 -3.31 -32.62
C VAL A 360 -2.34 -4.41 -32.48
N ARG A 361 -2.01 -5.63 -32.93
CA ARG A 361 -2.81 -6.82 -32.67
C ARG A 361 -2.63 -7.27 -31.21
N VAL A 362 -3.72 -7.54 -30.53
CA VAL A 362 -3.74 -7.96 -29.12
C VAL A 362 -4.69 -9.14 -28.92
N ASN A 363 -4.60 -9.82 -27.77
CA ASN A 363 -5.56 -10.88 -27.44
C ASN A 363 -6.90 -10.26 -27.01
N PRO A 364 -8.05 -10.92 -27.27
CA PRO A 364 -9.34 -10.44 -26.79
C PRO A 364 -9.37 -10.19 -25.27
N SER A 365 -8.69 -11.04 -24.49
CA SER A 365 -8.57 -10.89 -23.03
C SER A 365 -7.79 -9.65 -22.61
N ASP A 366 -6.92 -9.10 -23.46
CA ASP A 366 -6.20 -7.85 -23.14
C ASP A 366 -7.11 -6.62 -23.20
N LEU A 367 -8.25 -6.72 -23.91
CA LEU A 367 -9.22 -5.64 -24.04
C LEU A 367 -10.41 -5.76 -23.08
N ALA A 368 -10.62 -6.94 -22.49
CA ALA A 368 -11.84 -7.28 -21.73
C ALA A 368 -12.12 -6.31 -20.56
N ASP A 369 -11.08 -5.86 -19.88
CA ASP A 369 -11.22 -5.04 -18.66
C ASP A 369 -11.19 -3.53 -18.95
N TYR A 370 -11.14 -3.10 -20.21
CA TYR A 370 -11.15 -1.67 -20.55
C TYR A 370 -12.58 -1.16 -20.74
N ASP A 371 -12.84 0.04 -20.23
CA ASP A 371 -14.13 0.69 -20.44
C ASP A 371 -14.29 1.06 -21.92
N ILE A 372 -15.48 0.85 -22.47
CA ILE A 372 -15.80 1.31 -23.82
C ILE A 372 -16.19 2.79 -23.76
N GLY A 373 -15.35 3.65 -24.35
CA GLY A 373 -15.60 5.08 -24.44
C GLY A 373 -16.45 5.45 -25.67
N VAL A 374 -16.69 6.75 -25.83
CA VAL A 374 -17.40 7.30 -27.00
C VAL A 374 -16.65 6.94 -28.27
N ALA A 375 -17.36 6.38 -29.25
CA ALA A 375 -16.79 5.96 -30.52
C ALA A 375 -16.14 7.13 -31.29
N VAL A 376 -15.18 6.81 -32.15
CA VAL A 376 -14.64 7.75 -33.14
C VAL A 376 -15.48 7.63 -34.40
N THR A 377 -16.13 8.72 -34.77
CA THR A 377 -17.07 8.86 -35.90
C THR A 377 -16.57 9.88 -36.92
N ALA A 378 -17.30 10.05 -38.02
CA ALA A 378 -17.00 11.08 -39.02
C ALA A 378 -17.11 12.51 -38.46
N GLU A 379 -17.92 12.72 -37.41
CA GLU A 379 -18.04 14.02 -36.73
C GLU A 379 -16.94 14.26 -35.68
N SER A 380 -16.13 13.24 -35.34
CA SER A 380 -15.10 13.37 -34.31
C SER A 380 -13.92 14.23 -34.79
N LEU A 381 -13.85 15.47 -34.31
CA LEU A 381 -12.78 16.41 -34.64
C LEU A 381 -11.58 16.23 -33.70
N TYR A 382 -10.43 15.82 -34.25
CA TYR A 382 -9.20 15.53 -33.49
C TYR A 382 -9.40 14.48 -32.38
N PRO A 383 -9.75 13.23 -32.71
CA PRO A 383 -10.03 12.19 -31.71
C PRO A 383 -8.83 11.84 -30.80
N SER A 384 -7.60 12.03 -31.30
CA SER A 384 -6.35 11.89 -30.54
C SER A 384 -5.90 13.18 -29.82
N GLY A 385 -6.68 14.25 -29.98
CA GLY A 385 -6.43 15.57 -29.42
C GLY A 385 -5.35 16.37 -30.15
N ARG A 386 -5.50 17.69 -30.20
CA ARG A 386 -4.55 18.62 -30.84
C ARG A 386 -4.29 19.84 -29.99
N LEU A 387 -3.04 20.32 -29.97
CA LEU A 387 -2.69 21.59 -29.34
C LEU A 387 -2.75 22.71 -30.37
N LEU A 388 -3.60 23.70 -30.13
CA LEU A 388 -3.76 24.87 -30.98
C LEU A 388 -3.33 26.13 -30.24
N GLN A 389 -2.52 26.98 -30.88
CA GLN A 389 -2.06 28.25 -30.35
C GLN A 389 -2.79 29.40 -31.04
N TYR A 390 -3.46 30.22 -30.24
CA TYR A 390 -4.22 31.36 -30.74
C TYR A 390 -3.29 32.42 -31.35
N LYS A 391 -3.60 32.85 -32.58
CA LYS A 391 -2.96 33.98 -33.25
C LYS A 391 -4.02 34.87 -33.91
N GLY A 392 -4.36 35.95 -33.24
CA GLY A 392 -5.25 37.01 -33.71
C GLY A 392 -4.49 38.22 -34.27
N LYS A 393 -5.12 39.39 -34.20
CA LYS A 393 -4.52 40.66 -34.63
C LYS A 393 -3.37 41.06 -33.70
N ARG A 394 -2.45 41.90 -34.18
CA ARG A 394 -1.35 42.45 -33.36
C ARG A 394 -1.94 43.16 -32.13
N GLY A 395 -1.42 42.85 -30.94
CA GLY A 395 -1.90 43.43 -29.68
C GLY A 395 -3.05 42.68 -29.00
N ASP A 396 -3.61 41.64 -29.63
CA ASP A 396 -4.63 40.81 -28.98
C ASP A 396 -4.05 40.09 -27.74
N PRO A 397 -4.65 40.25 -26.55
CA PRO A 397 -4.14 39.66 -25.31
C PRO A 397 -4.21 38.14 -25.28
N LYS A 398 -4.99 37.51 -26.18
CA LYS A 398 -5.05 36.04 -26.32
C LYS A 398 -3.91 35.48 -27.18
N ASN A 399 -3.13 36.33 -27.85
CA ASN A 399 -2.01 35.87 -28.67
C ASN A 399 -1.05 35.00 -27.88
N GLY A 400 -0.80 33.80 -28.39
CA GLY A 400 0.08 32.81 -27.78
C GLY A 400 -0.58 31.92 -26.73
N MET A 401 -1.84 32.16 -26.34
CA MET A 401 -2.62 31.21 -25.52
C MET A 401 -2.77 29.88 -26.25
N VAL A 402 -2.67 28.78 -25.51
CA VAL A 402 -2.74 27.42 -26.06
C VAL A 402 -4.02 26.75 -25.58
N TYR A 403 -4.64 26.00 -26.48
CA TYR A 403 -5.85 25.22 -26.26
C TYR A 403 -5.56 23.76 -26.61
N PHE A 404 -6.10 22.85 -25.82
CA PHE A 404 -6.21 21.45 -26.20
C PHE A 404 -7.59 21.23 -26.81
N VAL A 405 -7.65 20.70 -28.02
CA VAL A 405 -8.91 20.41 -28.72
C VAL A 405 -9.03 18.92 -28.93
N GLN A 406 -10.10 18.31 -28.44
CA GLN A 406 -10.41 16.91 -28.64
C GLN A 406 -11.92 16.73 -28.82
N ASP A 407 -12.32 15.97 -29.83
CA ASP A 407 -13.71 15.71 -30.20
C ASP A 407 -14.56 16.98 -30.31
N GLY A 408 -13.97 18.02 -30.91
CA GLY A 408 -14.64 19.31 -31.11
C GLY A 408 -14.78 20.19 -29.86
N ILE A 409 -14.25 19.77 -28.72
CA ILE A 409 -14.24 20.56 -27.48
C ILE A 409 -12.86 21.20 -27.29
N ARG A 410 -12.79 22.53 -27.11
CA ARG A 410 -11.56 23.26 -26.79
C ARG A 410 -11.45 23.49 -25.29
N HIS A 411 -10.30 23.17 -24.72
CA HIS A 411 -9.97 23.44 -23.33
C HIS A 411 -8.82 24.44 -23.24
N GLY A 412 -9.03 25.54 -22.54
CA GLY A 412 -7.99 26.54 -22.30
C GLY A 412 -6.85 25.99 -21.43
N ILE A 413 -5.61 26.36 -21.75
CA ILE A 413 -4.43 26.00 -20.95
C ILE A 413 -3.88 27.28 -20.29
N PRO A 414 -4.04 27.44 -18.96
CA PRO A 414 -3.85 28.73 -18.29
C PRO A 414 -2.38 29.13 -18.07
N SER A 415 -1.43 28.20 -18.27
CA SER A 415 0.00 28.48 -18.16
C SER A 415 0.87 27.47 -18.92
N LYS A 416 2.12 27.86 -19.20
CA LYS A 416 3.14 26.94 -19.71
C LYS A 416 3.42 25.77 -18.77
N GLY A 417 3.23 25.95 -17.46
CA GLY A 417 3.36 24.90 -16.45
C GLY A 417 2.33 23.78 -16.66
N VAL A 418 1.05 24.15 -16.84
CA VAL A 418 -0.02 23.20 -17.15
C VAL A 418 0.24 22.49 -18.48
N LEU A 419 0.61 23.24 -19.52
CA LEU A 419 0.96 22.68 -20.84
C LEU A 419 2.03 21.57 -20.72
N ARG A 420 3.12 21.86 -20.00
CA ARG A 420 4.23 20.91 -19.82
C ARG A 420 3.85 19.71 -18.95
N SER A 421 3.02 19.91 -17.93
CA SER A 421 2.54 18.83 -17.05
C SER A 421 1.63 17.85 -17.82
N GLN A 422 0.73 18.36 -18.66
CA GLN A 422 -0.22 17.53 -19.40
C GLN A 422 0.38 16.90 -20.67
N PHE A 423 1.17 17.68 -21.44
CA PHE A 423 1.55 17.33 -22.81
C PHE A 423 3.07 17.30 -23.04
N GLY A 424 3.88 17.51 -22.01
CA GLY A 424 5.33 17.48 -22.10
C GLY A 424 5.88 18.53 -23.07
N LYS A 425 6.57 18.07 -24.11
CA LYS A 425 7.19 18.92 -25.16
C LYS A 425 6.40 18.94 -26.47
N ARG A 426 5.15 18.45 -26.51
CA ARG A 426 4.33 18.50 -27.73
C ARG A 426 4.20 19.94 -28.23
N LYS A 427 4.36 20.11 -29.54
CA LYS A 427 4.25 21.40 -30.21
C LYS A 427 2.77 21.74 -30.45
N SER A 428 2.44 23.02 -30.33
CA SER A 428 1.16 23.57 -30.76
C SER A 428 1.23 24.01 -32.21
N ILE A 429 0.10 23.94 -32.91
CA ILE A 429 -0.10 24.48 -34.25
C ILE A 429 -0.79 25.83 -34.13
N VAL A 430 -0.37 26.81 -34.92
CA VAL A 430 -1.01 28.13 -34.93
C VAL A 430 -2.41 28.01 -35.52
N ALA A 431 -3.41 28.58 -34.84
CA ALA A 431 -4.80 28.62 -35.25
C ALA A 431 -5.35 30.05 -35.22
N SER A 432 -6.24 30.36 -36.16
CA SER A 432 -6.93 31.66 -36.21
C SER A 432 -8.07 31.73 -35.17
N PRO A 433 -8.55 32.92 -34.79
CA PRO A 433 -9.70 33.05 -33.92
C PRO A 433 -10.95 32.33 -34.47
N ALA A 434 -11.24 32.53 -35.76
CA ALA A 434 -12.38 31.90 -36.44
C ALA A 434 -12.30 30.37 -36.48
N GLU A 435 -11.10 29.78 -36.51
CA GLU A 435 -10.93 28.33 -36.39
C GLU A 435 -11.23 27.86 -34.97
N LEU A 436 -10.69 28.54 -33.96
CA LEU A 436 -10.90 28.18 -32.56
C LEU A 436 -12.35 28.36 -32.10
N ASP A 437 -13.09 29.30 -32.69
CA ASP A 437 -14.49 29.57 -32.36
C ASP A 437 -15.47 28.52 -32.93
N ARG A 438 -15.00 27.60 -33.78
CA ARG A 438 -15.78 26.43 -34.23
C ARG A 438 -15.91 25.34 -33.17
N PHE A 439 -15.07 25.37 -32.14
CA PHE A 439 -15.05 24.34 -31.10
C PHE A 439 -15.89 24.76 -29.90
N THR A 440 -16.60 23.81 -29.32
CA THR A 440 -17.36 24.02 -28.08
C THR A 440 -16.38 24.27 -26.94
N GLU A 441 -16.62 25.31 -26.14
CA GLU A 441 -15.75 25.61 -25.01
C GLU A 441 -15.99 24.63 -23.85
N GLY A 442 -14.93 23.91 -23.46
CA GLY A 442 -14.91 23.03 -22.31
C GLY A 442 -14.23 23.66 -21.10
N PRO A 443 -14.21 22.95 -19.95
CA PRO A 443 -13.53 23.42 -18.76
C PRO A 443 -12.03 23.64 -19.01
N VAL A 444 -11.45 24.63 -18.34
CA VAL A 444 -10.01 24.91 -18.37
C VAL A 444 -9.24 23.70 -17.85
N LEU A 445 -8.15 23.31 -18.53
CA LEU A 445 -7.30 22.22 -18.06
C LEU A 445 -6.44 22.67 -16.88
N GLY A 446 -6.43 21.84 -15.84
CA GLY A 446 -5.50 21.94 -14.72
C GLY A 446 -4.23 21.13 -14.95
N PHE A 447 -3.33 21.16 -13.96
CA PHE A 447 -2.19 20.27 -13.86
C PHE A 447 -2.61 18.81 -13.83
N LYS A 448 -1.71 17.95 -14.32
CA LYS A 448 -1.87 16.50 -14.26
C LYS A 448 -1.67 16.01 -12.83
N ASP A 449 -2.44 15.00 -12.43
CA ASP A 449 -2.20 14.27 -11.19
C ASP A 449 -0.76 13.72 -11.15
N GLY A 450 -0.15 13.75 -9.97
CA GLY A 450 1.28 13.45 -9.80
C GLY A 450 2.20 14.67 -9.90
N THR A 451 1.68 15.87 -10.16
CA THR A 451 2.50 17.08 -10.30
C THR A 451 2.66 17.81 -8.96
N LEU A 452 3.90 18.18 -8.61
CA LEU A 452 4.16 19.15 -7.55
C LEU A 452 4.09 20.57 -8.12
N VAL A 453 3.34 21.45 -7.46
CA VAL A 453 3.14 22.83 -7.89
C VAL A 453 3.38 23.81 -6.76
N SER A 454 3.86 25.00 -7.09
CA SER A 454 3.96 26.14 -6.17
C SER A 454 3.87 27.44 -6.95
N LEU A 455 3.53 28.56 -6.29
CA LEU A 455 3.49 29.87 -6.97
C LEU A 455 4.89 30.38 -7.29
N LYS A 456 5.80 30.28 -6.34
CA LYS A 456 7.19 30.72 -6.43
C LYS A 456 8.02 30.04 -5.35
N ARG A 457 9.35 30.12 -5.45
CA ARG A 457 10.26 29.61 -4.42
C ARG A 457 9.90 30.21 -3.05
N GLY A 458 9.85 29.37 -2.02
CA GLY A 458 9.47 29.76 -0.66
C GLY A 458 7.96 29.86 -0.40
N SER A 459 7.11 29.68 -1.41
CA SER A 459 5.66 29.50 -1.21
C SER A 459 5.32 28.05 -0.85
N PRO A 460 4.13 27.79 -0.27
CA PRO A 460 3.66 26.42 -0.03
C PRO A 460 3.71 25.56 -1.31
N VAL A 461 4.03 24.28 -1.14
CA VAL A 461 4.05 23.30 -2.21
C VAL A 461 2.80 22.43 -2.09
N TYR A 462 2.18 22.15 -3.24
CA TYR A 462 1.01 21.30 -3.33
C TYR A 462 1.30 20.12 -4.25
N PHE A 463 0.74 18.96 -3.92
CA PHE A 463 0.69 17.80 -4.80
C PHE A 463 -0.68 17.71 -5.46
N ILE A 464 -0.73 17.56 -6.78
CA ILE A 464 -1.99 17.43 -7.52
C ILE A 464 -2.44 15.98 -7.53
N SER A 465 -3.65 15.71 -7.03
CA SER A 465 -4.21 14.37 -6.90
C SER A 465 -5.73 14.38 -7.08
N ASN A 466 -6.25 13.55 -7.98
CA ASN A 466 -7.65 13.53 -8.38
C ASN A 466 -8.20 14.93 -8.70
N GLY A 467 -7.39 15.76 -9.37
CA GLY A 467 -7.74 17.15 -9.69
C GLY A 467 -7.70 18.13 -8.52
N ASN A 468 -7.44 17.71 -7.29
CA ASN A 468 -7.29 18.60 -6.13
C ASN A 468 -5.83 18.98 -5.89
N LYS A 469 -5.58 20.14 -5.28
CA LYS A 469 -4.28 20.53 -4.75
C LYS A 469 -4.19 20.15 -3.28
N LEU A 470 -3.30 19.21 -2.95
CA LEU A 470 -3.07 18.72 -1.58
C LEU A 470 -1.89 19.49 -0.97
N PRO A 471 -2.09 20.30 0.09
CA PRO A 471 -0.99 21.02 0.72
C PRO A 471 0.00 20.05 1.38
N ILE A 472 1.31 20.24 1.17
CA ILE A 472 2.34 19.47 1.84
C ILE A 472 2.65 20.13 3.19
N GLY A 473 2.40 19.41 4.28
CA GLY A 473 2.37 19.98 5.62
C GLY A 473 3.72 20.41 6.18
N SER A 474 4.81 19.77 5.75
CA SER A 474 6.17 20.04 6.23
C SER A 474 7.24 19.50 5.27
N TRP A 475 8.50 19.86 5.51
CA TRP A 475 9.63 19.25 4.81
C TRP A 475 9.80 17.76 5.14
N ASP A 476 9.46 17.36 6.37
CA ASP A 476 9.46 15.94 6.74
C ASP A 476 8.38 15.16 5.99
N ALA A 477 7.20 15.75 5.79
CA ALA A 477 6.17 15.19 4.92
C ALA A 477 6.67 15.02 3.49
N MET A 478 7.33 16.05 2.95
CA MET A 478 7.93 16.01 1.61
C MET A 478 8.92 14.83 1.47
N LYS A 479 9.80 14.62 2.45
CA LYS A 479 10.77 13.50 2.47
C LYS A 479 10.10 12.14 2.67
N ALA A 480 9.10 12.05 3.55
CA ALA A 480 8.40 10.80 3.84
C ALA A 480 7.78 10.20 2.57
N TYR A 481 7.15 11.06 1.75
CA TYR A 481 6.62 10.67 0.44
C TYR A 481 7.68 10.60 -0.67
N GLY A 482 8.94 10.92 -0.38
CA GLY A 482 10.02 11.00 -1.38
C GLY A 482 9.82 12.08 -2.45
N PHE A 483 8.95 13.05 -2.18
CA PHE A 483 8.59 14.15 -3.09
C PHE A 483 9.70 15.20 -3.18
N ASP A 484 10.62 15.24 -2.21
CA ASP A 484 11.77 16.14 -2.18
C ASP A 484 12.69 16.01 -3.41
N LYS A 485 12.63 14.85 -4.08
CA LYS A 485 13.40 14.53 -5.29
C LYS A 485 12.66 14.84 -6.60
N LEU A 486 11.40 15.23 -6.52
CA LEU A 486 10.57 15.53 -7.68
C LEU A 486 10.67 17.01 -8.06
N PRO A 487 10.57 17.34 -9.36
CA PRO A 487 10.58 18.74 -9.80
C PRO A 487 9.30 19.47 -9.36
N ILE A 488 9.46 20.67 -8.80
CA ILE A 488 8.35 21.57 -8.49
C ILE A 488 8.08 22.47 -9.71
N VAL A 489 6.84 22.48 -10.19
CA VAL A 489 6.40 23.36 -11.26
C VAL A 489 5.92 24.69 -10.68
N TYR A 490 6.68 25.75 -10.90
CA TYR A 490 6.26 27.10 -10.53
C TYR A 490 5.21 27.66 -11.50
N THR A 491 4.16 28.28 -10.95
CA THR A 491 2.98 28.68 -11.73
C THR A 491 2.30 29.96 -11.22
N ASN A 492 1.22 30.37 -11.87
CA ASN A 492 0.41 31.53 -11.49
C ASN A 492 -0.84 31.12 -10.70
N GLN A 493 -1.46 32.09 -10.01
CA GLN A 493 -2.64 31.88 -9.17
C GLN A 493 -3.79 31.26 -9.97
N ARG A 494 -4.09 31.79 -11.17
CA ARG A 494 -5.13 31.27 -12.06
C ARG A 494 -5.01 29.77 -12.33
N SER A 495 -3.81 29.25 -12.54
CA SER A 495 -3.60 27.81 -12.78
C SER A 495 -3.76 26.99 -11.51
N LEU A 496 -3.40 27.56 -10.35
CA LEU A 496 -3.54 26.89 -9.05
C LEU A 496 -5.01 26.86 -8.59
N ASP A 497 -5.82 27.86 -8.99
CA ASP A 497 -7.24 27.96 -8.64
C ASP A 497 -8.13 27.01 -9.44
N VAL A 498 -7.64 26.44 -10.54
CA VAL A 498 -8.33 25.34 -11.24
C VAL A 498 -8.51 24.12 -10.33
N HIS A 499 -7.65 23.97 -9.32
CA HIS A 499 -7.67 22.84 -8.40
C HIS A 499 -8.28 23.23 -7.06
N PRO A 500 -9.38 22.61 -6.62
CA PRO A 500 -9.87 22.75 -5.25
C PRO A 500 -8.80 22.28 -4.24
N THR A 501 -8.80 22.86 -3.05
CA THR A 501 -7.87 22.44 -1.98
C THR A 501 -8.37 21.15 -1.35
N GLY A 502 -7.55 20.10 -1.37
CA GLY A 502 -7.85 18.83 -0.71
C GLY A 502 -7.14 18.69 0.64
N ALA A 503 -7.16 17.46 1.18
CA ALA A 503 -6.55 17.14 2.47
C ALA A 503 -5.03 17.39 2.47
N LYS A 504 -4.52 17.85 3.62
CA LYS A 504 -3.09 18.08 3.84
C LYS A 504 -2.33 16.76 3.92
N LEU A 505 -1.16 16.70 3.28
CA LEU A 505 -0.24 15.57 3.37
C LEU A 505 0.70 15.76 4.59
N THR A 506 0.57 14.90 5.60
CA THR A 506 1.35 14.98 6.85
C THR A 506 2.66 14.18 6.81
N GLY A 507 2.74 13.14 5.98
CA GLY A 507 3.88 12.22 5.92
C GLY A 507 3.86 11.15 7.02
N GLU A 508 2.81 11.13 7.84
CA GLU A 508 2.65 10.15 8.90
C GLU A 508 1.98 8.88 8.33
N PRO A 509 2.50 7.68 8.64
CA PRO A 509 1.81 6.43 8.34
C PRO A 509 0.41 6.43 8.95
N MET A 510 -0.59 6.04 8.16
CA MET A 510 -1.97 5.94 8.62
C MET A 510 -2.38 4.48 8.77
N PRO A 511 -3.38 4.18 9.60
CA PRO A 511 -3.92 2.83 9.71
C PRO A 511 -4.27 2.24 8.33
N VAL A 512 -3.93 0.98 8.11
CA VAL A 512 -4.41 0.15 7.01
C VAL A 512 -5.85 -0.19 7.36
N THR A 513 -6.76 0.78 7.22
CA THR A 513 -8.19 0.56 7.44
C THR A 513 -8.65 -0.64 6.61
N VAL A 514 -9.03 -1.71 7.29
CA VAL A 514 -9.89 -2.77 6.72
C VAL A 514 -11.17 -2.05 6.33
N THR A 515 -11.51 -2.02 5.04
CA THR A 515 -12.86 -1.59 4.66
C THR A 515 -13.83 -2.58 5.33
N PRO A 516 -14.86 -2.10 6.03
CA PRO A 516 -15.78 -2.97 6.76
C PRO A 516 -16.48 -3.98 5.86
#